data_AF-A0A202DDD9-F1
#
_entry.id   AF-A0A202DDD9-F1
#
_cell.length_a   1.000
_cell.length_b   1.000
_cell.length_c   1.000
_cell.angle_alpha   90.00
_cell.angle_beta   90.00
_cell.angle_gamma   90.00
#
_symmetry.space_group_name_H-M   'P 1'
#
loop_
_entity.id
_entity.type
_entity.pdbx_description
1 polymer ?
#
loop_
_entity_poly.entity_id
_entity_poly.type
_entity_poly.pdbx_seq_one_letter_code
_entity_poly.pdbx_strand_id
1 'polypeptide(L)' 'MIFDKVENWQVYGNGEIWKTAFQFLLTLNEDTEDGEYPLLGKEMFARVMSYETKKPEDAVLEGHKKYIDIQSSIRIPQAM' A
#
# COMPACT_ATOMS: atom_id res chain seq x y z
N MET A 1 -3.51 -8.28 -11.17
CA MET A 1 -2.31 -7.79 -10.45
C MET A 1 -1.59 -6.82 -11.37
N ILE A 2 -1.24 -5.65 -10.87
CA ILE A 2 -0.42 -4.64 -11.57
C ILE A 2 0.83 -4.45 -10.71
N PHE A 3 2.01 -4.48 -11.32
CA PHE A 3 3.28 -4.21 -10.65
C PHE A 3 4.04 -3.16 -11.44
N ASP A 4 4.23 -1.99 -10.84
CA ASP A 4 4.89 -0.85 -11.45
C ASP A 4 5.38 0.10 -10.35
N LYS A 5 6.08 1.15 -10.77
CA LYS A 5 6.47 2.28 -9.94
C LYS A 5 5.24 3.09 -9.52
N VAL A 6 5.22 3.53 -8.26
CA VAL A 6 4.10 4.28 -7.69
C VAL A 6 3.80 5.56 -8.48
N GLU A 7 4.83 6.18 -9.07
CA GLU A 7 4.72 7.39 -9.88
C GLU A 7 3.88 7.19 -11.16
N ASN A 8 3.76 5.95 -11.65
CA ASN A 8 3.03 5.61 -12.86
C ASN A 8 1.52 5.39 -12.63
N TRP A 9 1.01 5.59 -11.41
CA TRP A 9 -0.36 5.22 -11.03
C TRP A 9 -1.45 5.81 -11.93
N GLN A 10 -1.21 7.00 -12.49
CA GLN A 10 -2.16 7.72 -13.35
C GLN A 10 -2.47 6.99 -14.65
N VAL A 11 -1.63 6.03 -15.06
CA VAL A 11 -1.87 5.17 -16.23
C VAL A 11 -2.99 4.15 -15.95
N TYR A 12 -3.18 3.76 -14.70
CA TYR A 12 -4.04 2.64 -14.30
C TYR A 12 -5.40 3.07 -13.75
N GLY A 13 -5.52 4.32 -13.30
CA GLY A 13 -6.75 4.81 -12.68
C GLY A 13 -6.87 6.33 -12.74
N ASN A 14 -8.12 6.79 -12.74
CA ASN A 14 -8.46 8.21 -12.68
C ASN A 14 -9.63 8.44 -11.71
N GLY A 15 -9.86 9.71 -11.34
CA GLY A 15 -10.95 10.09 -10.44
C GLY A 15 -10.52 10.23 -8.98
N GLU A 16 -11.45 10.68 -8.13
CA GLU A 16 -11.13 11.14 -6.78
C GLU A 16 -10.62 10.02 -5.86
N ILE A 17 -11.18 8.80 -5.96
CA ILE A 17 -10.71 7.65 -5.17
C ILE A 17 -9.22 7.37 -5.42
N TRP A 18 -8.80 7.37 -6.69
CA TRP A 18 -7.41 7.14 -7.06
C TRP A 18 -6.51 8.29 -6.60
N LYS A 19 -6.96 9.53 -6.78
CA LYS A 19 -6.23 10.71 -6.30
C LYS A 19 -6.03 10.66 -4.78
N THR A 20 -7.09 10.41 -4.00
CA THR A 20 -7.01 10.32 -2.54
C THR A 20 -6.02 9.24 -2.10
N ALA A 21 -6.10 8.05 -2.68
CA ALA A 21 -5.20 6.95 -2.33
C ALA A 21 -3.73 7.28 -2.64
N PHE A 22 -3.44 7.76 -3.86
CA PHE A 22 -2.06 8.02 -4.27
C PHE A 22 -1.48 9.32 -3.71
N GLN A 23 -2.29 10.34 -3.46
CA GLN A 23 -1.84 11.53 -2.73
C GLN A 23 -1.43 11.18 -1.30
N PHE A 24 -2.17 10.31 -0.62
CA PHE A 24 -1.76 9.80 0.69
C PHE A 24 -0.49 8.96 0.57
N LEU A 25 -0.47 7.97 -0.32
CA LEU A 25 0.66 7.04 -0.49
C LEU A 25 1.98 7.75 -0.77
N LEU A 26 1.97 8.80 -1.60
CA LEU A 26 3.16 9.59 -1.95
C LEU A 26 3.66 10.51 -0.83
N THR A 27 2.92 10.64 0.28
CA THR A 27 3.38 11.40 1.46
C THR A 27 4.14 10.55 2.46
N LEU A 28 4.04 9.22 2.35
CA LEU A 28 4.64 8.28 3.29
C LEU A 28 6.15 8.19 3.12
N ASN A 29 6.84 8.05 4.24
CA ASN A 29 8.29 7.90 4.33
C ASN A 29 8.65 6.98 5.50
N GLU A 30 9.95 6.70 5.69
CA GLU A 30 10.43 5.78 6.72
C GLU A 30 10.18 6.20 8.17
N ASP A 31 9.87 7.48 8.40
CA ASP A 31 9.52 8.02 9.72
C ASP A 31 8.01 8.00 9.98
N THR A 32 7.21 7.54 9.02
CA THR A 32 5.75 7.44 9.19
C THR A 32 5.43 6.33 10.18
N GLU A 33 4.66 6.67 11.22
CA GLU A 33 4.24 5.72 12.25
C GLU A 33 3.44 4.55 11.68
N ASP A 34 3.61 3.37 12.28
CA ASP A 34 2.78 2.22 11.99
C ASP A 34 1.34 2.47 12.49
N GLY A 35 0.34 2.12 11.68
CA GLY A 35 -1.05 2.35 12.06
C GLY A 35 -2.04 2.23 10.92
N GLU A 36 -3.33 2.37 11.28
CA GLU A 36 -4.43 2.49 10.31
C GLU A 36 -4.82 3.95 10.15
N TYR A 37 -4.87 4.40 8.89
CA TYR A 37 -5.18 5.76 8.49
C TYR A 37 -6.45 5.77 7.65
N PRO A 38 -7.62 6.16 8.22
CA PRO A 38 -8.85 6.32 7.45
C PRO A 38 -8.71 7.46 6.44
N LEU A 39 -8.96 7.18 5.15
CA LEU A 39 -8.88 8.18 4.07
C LEU A 39 -10.28 8.62 3.61
N LEU A 40 -11.26 7.71 3.66
CA LEU A 40 -12.66 8.00 3.36
C LEU A 40 -13.56 7.14 4.27
N GLY A 41 -13.65 7.53 5.55
CA GLY A 41 -14.41 6.78 6.55
C GLY A 41 -13.97 5.32 6.63
N LYS A 42 -14.93 4.38 6.54
CA LYS A 42 -14.67 2.92 6.55
C LYS A 42 -14.51 2.30 5.16
N GLU A 43 -14.67 3.10 4.10
CA GLU A 43 -14.68 2.63 2.72
C GLU A 43 -13.27 2.64 2.10
N MET A 44 -12.38 3.48 2.63
CA MET A 44 -10.97 3.53 2.25
C MET A 44 -10.11 3.86 3.47
N PHE A 45 -9.12 3.03 3.72
CA PHE A 45 -8.11 3.22 4.75
C PHE A 45 -6.77 2.69 4.23
N ALA A 46 -5.68 3.20 4.79
CA ALA A 46 -4.34 2.69 4.56
C ALA A 46 -3.81 2.06 5.85
N ARG A 47 -2.98 1.02 5.71
CA ARG A 47 -2.27 0.41 6.84
C ARG A 47 -0.77 0.53 6.61
N VAL A 48 -0.11 1.31 7.45
CA VAL A 48 1.35 1.44 7.49
C VAL A 48 1.87 0.42 8.49
N MET A 49 2.89 -0.33 8.09
CA MET A 49 3.43 -1.43 8.89
C MET A 49 4.92 -1.59 8.70
N SER A 50 5.57 -1.97 9.80
CA SER A 50 6.95 -2.40 9.87
C SER A 50 7.00 -3.84 10.37
N TYR A 51 7.59 -4.75 9.59
CA TYR A 51 7.70 -6.16 9.95
C TYR A 51 8.88 -6.84 9.25
N GLU A 52 9.37 -7.93 9.85
CA GLU A 52 10.35 -8.80 9.22
C GLU A 52 9.70 -9.65 8.12
N THR A 53 10.35 -9.75 6.97
CA THR A 53 9.85 -10.55 5.85
C THR A 53 9.85 -12.04 6.22
N LYS A 54 8.81 -12.74 5.78
CA LYS A 54 8.67 -14.19 5.98
C LYS A 54 9.06 -14.95 4.74
N LYS A 55 9.47 -16.19 4.91
CA LYS A 55 9.65 -17.10 3.79
C LYS A 55 8.30 -17.49 3.20
N PRO A 56 8.23 -17.84 1.90
CA PRO A 56 7.00 -18.27 1.26
C PRO A 56 6.30 -19.44 1.97
N GLU A 57 7.07 -20.41 2.50
CA GLU A 57 6.53 -21.55 3.25
C GLU A 57 5.85 -21.20 4.57
N ASP A 58 6.21 -20.04 5.15
CA ASP A 58 5.65 -19.54 6.41
C ASP A 58 4.54 -18.48 6.19
N ALA A 59 4.22 -18.18 4.93
CA ALA A 59 3.23 -17.20 4.53
C ALA A 59 1.85 -17.83 4.28
N VAL A 60 0.79 -17.04 4.52
CA VAL A 60 -0.59 -17.43 4.20
C VAL A 60 -1.01 -16.75 2.91
N LEU A 61 -1.58 -17.53 1.98
CA LEU A 61 -2.08 -17.01 0.72
C LEU A 61 -3.45 -16.35 0.94
N GLU A 62 -3.59 -15.08 0.58
CA GLU A 62 -4.82 -14.31 0.79
C GLU A 62 -5.39 -13.71 -0.51
N GLY A 63 -6.66 -13.30 -0.45
CA GLY A 63 -7.37 -12.61 -1.52
C GLY A 63 -8.69 -12.01 -1.06
N HIS A 64 -9.15 -10.96 -1.74
CA HIS A 64 -10.28 -10.14 -1.30
C HIS A 64 -11.38 -10.03 -2.37
N LYS A 65 -12.63 -9.89 -1.92
CA LYS A 65 -13.80 -9.62 -2.78
C LYS A 65 -14.34 -8.19 -2.68
N LYS A 66 -14.18 -7.56 -1.52
CA LYS A 66 -14.78 -6.26 -1.19
C LYS A 66 -13.84 -5.08 -1.46
N TYR A 67 -12.54 -5.29 -1.25
CA TYR A 67 -11.51 -4.27 -1.39
C TYR A 67 -10.53 -4.66 -2.49
N ILE A 68 -9.91 -3.63 -3.07
CA ILE A 68 -8.71 -3.77 -3.89
C ILE A 68 -7.52 -3.38 -3.04
N ASP A 69 -6.39 -4.05 -3.27
CA ASP A 69 -5.16 -3.74 -2.55
C ASP A 69 -4.24 -2.90 -3.44
N ILE A 70 -3.73 -1.82 -2.84
CA ILE A 70 -2.61 -1.04 -3.37
C ILE A 70 -1.48 -1.21 -2.37
N GLN A 71 -0.46 -1.99 -2.75
CA GLN A 71 0.68 -2.31 -1.89
C GLN A 71 1.93 -1.64 -2.42
N SER A 72 2.65 -0.92 -1.56
CA SER A 72 3.93 -0.29 -1.88
C SER A 72 4.90 -0.43 -0.73
N SER A 73 6.16 -0.71 -1.03
CA SER A 73 7.23 -0.62 -0.06
C SER A 73 7.64 0.84 0.10
N ILE A 74 7.69 1.33 1.34
CA ILE A 74 8.18 2.68 1.67
C ILE A 74 9.71 2.65 1.83
N ARG A 75 10.20 1.60 2.50
CA ARG A 75 11.62 1.28 2.62
C ARG A 75 11.81 -0.19 2.26
N ILE A 76 12.76 -0.45 1.37
CA ILE A 76 13.25 -1.81 1.12
C ILE A 76 14.50 -1.96 1.97
N PRO A 77 14.63 -2.99 2.83
CA PRO A 77 15.90 -3.30 3.46
C PRO A 77 16.96 -3.46 2.38
N GLN A 78 18.07 -2.74 2.48
CA GLN A 78 19.24 -3.07 1.66
C GLN A 78 19.61 -4.51 2.00
N ALA A 79 19.56 -5.40 1.00
CA ALA A 79 20.02 -6.76 1.16
C ALA A 79 21.48 -6.70 1.64
N MET A 80 21.78 -7.35 2.77
CA MET A 80 23.17 -7.73 3.11
C MET A 80 23.64 -8.82 2.18
#